data_AF-A0A644YWD1-F1
#
_entry.id   AF-A0A644YWD1-F1
#
_cell.length_a   1.000
_cell.length_b   1.000
_cell.length_c   1.000
_cell.angle_alpha   90.00
_cell.angle_beta   90.00
_cell.angle_gamma   90.00
#
_symmetry.space_group_name_H-M   'P 1'
#
loop_
_entity.id
_entity.type
_entity.pdbx_description
1 polymer ?
#
loop_
_entity_poly.entity_id
_entity_poly.type
_entity_poly.pdbx_seq_one_letter_code
_entity_poly.pdbx_strand_id
1 'polypeptide(L)' 'MKIAQEYKGYYLDVFYKDGVVNGIIQQTQEQLQGLTVEEVVREFKKRVNLIN' A
#
# COMPACT_ATOMS: atom_id res chain seq x y z
N MET A 1 11.52 -0.01 8.85
CA MET A 1 10.22 -0.09 9.56
C MET A 1 9.20 -0.68 8.58
N LYS A 2 8.53 -1.78 8.95
CA LYS A 2 7.48 -2.40 8.13
C LYS A 2 6.13 -2.02 8.74
N ILE A 3 5.29 -1.30 8.01
CA ILE A 3 3.94 -0.93 8.46
C ILE A 3 2.98 -1.82 7.69
N ALA A 4 2.22 -2.66 8.41
CA ALA A 4 1.15 -3.45 7.81
C ALA A 4 -0.17 -2.68 7.99
N GLN A 5 -0.91 -2.51 6.91
CA GLN A 5 -2.23 -1.87 6.90
C GLN A 5 -3.27 -2.86 6.37
N GLU A 6 -4.44 -2.89 7.00
CA GLU A 6 -5.57 -3.71 6.56
C GLU A 6 -6.71 -2.79 6.08
N TYR A 7 -7.37 -3.18 4.98
CA TYR A 7 -8.59 -2.54 4.52
C TYR A 7 -9.45 -3.51 3.69
N LYS A 8 -10.69 -3.76 4.13
CA LYS A 8 -11.67 -4.66 3.48
C LYS A 8 -11.11 -6.08 3.21
N GLY A 9 -10.28 -6.59 4.11
CA GLY A 9 -9.64 -7.90 3.97
C GLY A 9 -8.42 -7.93 3.06
N TYR A 10 -7.99 -6.77 2.52
CA TYR A 10 -6.74 -6.62 1.81
C TYR A 10 -5.64 -6.13 2.76
N TYR A 11 -4.42 -6.60 2.55
CA TYR A 11 -3.25 -6.22 3.37
C TYR A 11 -2.23 -5.49 2.53
N LEU A 12 -1.69 -4.40 3.06
CA LEU A 12 -0.66 -3.58 2.45
C LEU A 12 0.60 -3.61 3.33
N ASP A 13 1.70 -4.08 2.75
CA ASP A 13 3.02 -4.02 3.34
C ASP A 13 3.73 -2.76 2.87
N VAL A 14 3.99 -1.83 3.78
CA VAL A 14 4.69 -0.57 3.50
C VAL A 14 6.14 -0.63 3.96
N PHE A 15 7.05 -0.21 3.10
CA PHE A 15 8.49 -0.14 3.37
C PHE A 15 9.14 1.05 2.66
N TYR A 16 10.25 1.52 3.22
CA TYR A 16 11.03 2.63 2.68
C TYR A 16 12.24 2.09 1.94
N LYS A 17 12.47 2.59 0.73
CA LYS A 17 13.64 2.25 -0.08
C LYS A 17 14.01 3.44 -0.94
N ASP A 18 15.30 3.81 -0.95
CA ASP A 18 15.86 4.86 -1.82
C ASP A 18 15.14 6.22 -1.71
N GLY A 19 14.69 6.60 -0.51
CA GLY A 19 13.97 7.86 -0.27
C GLY A 19 12.51 7.86 -0.68
N VAL A 20 11.97 6.72 -1.12
CA VAL A 20 10.57 6.56 -1.55
C VAL A 20 9.84 5.57 -0.64
N VAL A 21 8.54 5.80 -0.44
CA VAL A 21 7.65 4.88 0.25
C VAL A 21 7.04 3.94 -0.76
N ASN A 22 7.22 2.64 -0.53
CA ASN A 22 6.69 1.58 -1.36
C ASN A 22 5.63 0.81 -0.56
N GLY A 23 4.58 0.38 -1.24
CA GLY A 23 3.53 -0.48 -0.70
C GLY A 23 3.34 -1.70 -1.60
N ILE A 24 3.15 -2.88 -1.01
CA ILE A 24 2.76 -4.09 -1.76
C ILE A 24 1.43 -4.59 -1.20
N ILE A 25 0.43 -4.70 -2.06
CA ILE A 25 -0.85 -5.33 -1.71
C ILE A 25 -0.65 -6.85 -1.77
N GLN A 26 -0.78 -7.53 -0.63
CA GLN A 26 -0.42 -8.96 -0.54
C GLN A 26 -1.27 -9.86 -1.45
N GLN A 27 -2.55 -9.55 -1.60
CA GLN A 27 -3.50 -10.37 -2.37
C GLN A 27 -3.28 -10.27 -3.88
N THR A 28 -2.92 -9.09 -4.38
CA THR A 28 -2.76 -8.84 -5.83
C THR A 28 -1.31 -8.76 -6.26
N GLN A 29 -0.37 -8.69 -5.32
CA GLN A 29 1.05 -8.38 -5.54
C GLN A 29 1.28 -7.02 -6.24
N GLU A 30 0.26 -6.16 -6.25
CA GLU A 30 0.35 -4.84 -6.85
C GLU A 30 1.24 -3.93 -6.01
N GLN A 31 2.13 -3.20 -6.70
CA GLN A 31 3.05 -2.26 -6.08
C GLN A 31 2.51 -0.84 -6.18
N LEU A 32 2.60 -0.13 -5.07
CA LEU A 32 2.25 1.27 -4.93
C LEU A 32 3.50 2.05 -4.53
N GLN A 33 3.62 3.27 -5.02
CA GLN A 33 4.72 4.18 -4.66
C GLN A 33 4.18 5.56 -4.32
N GLY A 34 4.84 6.21 -3.37
CA GLY A 34 4.55 7.56 -2.95
C GLY A 34 5.72 8.17 -2.19
N LEU A 35 5.65 9.47 -1.96
CA LEU A 35 6.63 10.19 -1.14
C LEU A 35 6.33 10.04 0.36
N THR A 36 5.09 9.70 0.70
CA THR A 36 4.66 9.48 2.08
C THR A 36 3.85 8.19 2.24
N VAL A 37 3.78 7.70 3.49
CA VAL A 37 2.92 6.55 3.84
C VAL A 37 1.45 6.86 3.60
N GLU A 38 1.02 8.10 3.85
CA GLU A 38 -0.36 8.51 3.65
C GLU A 38 -0.80 8.43 2.19
N GLU A 39 0.06 8.85 1.26
CA GLU A 39 -0.19 8.71 -0.18
C GLU A 39 -0.35 7.24 -0.58
N VAL A 40 0.58 6.39 -0.14
CA VAL A 40 0.57 4.96 -0.43
C VAL A 40 -0.70 4.29 0.14
N VAL A 41 -1.10 4.65 1.36
CA VAL A 41 -2.34 4.15 1.99
C VAL A 41 -3.59 4.65 1.28
N ARG A 42 -3.60 5.91 0.79
CA ARG A 42 -4.73 6.47 0.04
C ARG A 42 -4.92 5.73 -1.28
N GLU A 43 -3.85 5.52 -2.03
CA GLU A 43 -3.90 4.79 -3.31
C GLU A 43 -4.27 3.32 -3.09
N PHE A 44 -3.78 2.69 -2.01
CA PHE A 44 -4.21 1.35 -1.60
C PHE A 44 -5.73 1.26 -1.41
N LYS A 45 -6.32 2.15 -0.61
CA LYS A 45 -7.77 2.14 -0.36
C LYS A 45 -8.57 2.37 -1.64
N LYS A 46 -8.12 3.27 -2.51
CA LYS A 46 -8.75 3.48 -3.84
C LYS A 46 -8.71 2.20 -4.66
N ARG A 47 -7.56 1.52 -4.70
CA ARG A 47 -7.38 0.32 -5.52
C ARG A 47 -8.25 -0.84 -5.04
N VAL A 48 -8.31 -1.07 -3.72
CA VAL A 48 -9.19 -2.07 -3.13
C VAL A 48 -10.67 -1.78 -3.43
N ASN A 49 -11.08 -0.50 -3.41
CA ASN A 49 -12.44 -0.11 -3.77
C ASN A 49 -12.77 -0.27 -5.26
N LEU A 50 -11.79 -0.48 -6.14
CA LEU A 50 -12.02 -0.77 -7.57
C LEU A 50 -12.09 -2.27 -7.85
N ILE A 51 -11.56 -3.10 -6.96
CA ILE A 51 -11.56 -4.58 -7.09
C ILE A 51 -12.86 -5.18 -6.54
N ASN A 52 -13.39 -4.60 -5.45
CA ASN A 52 -14.68 -4.96 -4.83
C ASN A 52 -15.82 -4.10 -5.38
#